data_AF-A0A8T3NBF4-F1
#
_entry.id   AF-A0A8T3NBF4-F1
#
_cell.length_a   1.000
_cell.length_b   1.000
_cell.length_c   1.000
_cell.angle_alpha   90.00
_cell.angle_beta   90.00
_cell.angle_gamma   90.00
#
_symmetry.space_group_name_H-M   'P 1'
#
loop_
_entity.id
_entity.type
_entity.pdbx_description
1 polymer ?
#
loop_
_entity_poly.entity_id
_entity_poly.type
_entity_poly.pdbx_seq_one_letter_code
_entity_poly.pdbx_strand_id
1 'polypeptide(L)'
;MPKSACALEEDGDHEAALALYQEAGDWASVIRLLLPVAPSVLAHGRWQTLNHWITSLPRQAVEVTPWLAFWCGACKGQTNPEAGRTILEYAYAHFEDAGDTIGQAMSAAAVIDSYCRLGRVHRRRSVDRCP
;
A
#
# COMPACT_ATOMS: atom_id res chain seq x y z
N MET A 1 -13.91 22.81 8.01
CA MET A 1 -14.89 21.75 8.32
C MET A 1 -14.21 20.47 8.87
N PRO A 2 -13.47 20.50 10.01
CA PRO A 2 -12.82 19.30 10.55
C PRO A 2 -13.70 18.49 11.53
N LYS A 3 -14.74 19.10 12.11
CA LYS A 3 -15.59 18.45 13.14
C LYS A 3 -16.36 17.24 12.61
N SER A 4 -16.81 17.27 11.36
CA SER A 4 -17.53 16.16 10.74
C SER A 4 -16.62 14.96 10.46
N ALA A 5 -15.36 15.21 10.08
CA ALA A 5 -14.39 14.16 9.85
C ALA A 5 -14.02 13.45 11.16
N CYS A 6 -13.73 14.17 12.25
CA CYS A 6 -13.50 13.58 13.57
C CYS A 6 -14.67 12.72 14.07
N ALA A 7 -15.92 13.16 13.87
CA ALA A 7 -17.09 12.38 14.27
C ALA A 7 -17.20 11.04 13.51
N LEU A 8 -16.77 11.01 12.24
CA LEU A 8 -16.73 9.79 11.43
C LEU A 8 -15.54 8.87 11.79
N GLU A 9 -14.42 9.44 12.28
CA GLU A 9 -13.34 8.65 12.90
C GLU A 9 -13.85 7.89 14.14
N GLU A 10 -14.67 8.57 14.97
CA GLU A 10 -15.28 7.99 16.17
C GLU A 10 -16.34 6.92 15.86
N ASP A 11 -17.02 7.03 14.72
CA ASP A 11 -18.07 6.09 14.26
C ASP A 11 -17.52 4.91 13.42
N GLY A 12 -16.21 4.91 13.12
CA GLY A 12 -15.51 3.83 12.40
C GLY A 12 -15.61 3.90 10.88
N ASP A 13 -16.22 4.95 10.31
CA ASP A 13 -16.31 5.18 8.86
C ASP A 13 -15.08 5.95 8.34
N HIS A 14 -13.95 5.25 8.38
CA HIS A 14 -12.65 5.77 7.98
C HIS A 14 -12.60 6.18 6.51
N GLU A 15 -13.43 5.58 5.65
CA GLU A 15 -13.48 5.88 4.22
C GLU A 15 -14.16 7.23 3.95
N ALA A 16 -15.27 7.52 4.64
CA ALA A 16 -15.92 8.83 4.59
C ALA A 16 -15.03 9.94 5.20
N ALA A 17 -14.34 9.66 6.31
CA ALA A 17 -13.41 10.60 6.92
C ALA A 17 -12.22 10.92 5.99
N LEU A 18 -11.64 9.92 5.31
CA LEU A 18 -10.57 10.12 4.31
C LEU A 18 -11.02 11.01 3.16
N ALA A 19 -12.23 10.80 2.63
CA ALA A 19 -12.77 11.61 1.53
C ALA A 19 -12.86 13.09 1.93
N LEU A 20 -13.36 13.38 3.14
CA LEU A 20 -13.48 14.76 3.62
C LEU A 20 -12.12 15.45 3.82
N TYR A 21 -11.11 14.74 4.32
CA TYR A 21 -9.77 15.32 4.45
C TYR A 21 -9.09 15.53 3.10
N GLN A 22 -9.33 14.64 2.13
CA GLN A 22 -8.84 14.81 0.76
C GLN A 22 -9.49 16.03 0.08
N GLU A 23 -10.81 16.21 0.21
CA GLU A 23 -11.53 17.39 -0.28
C GLU A 23 -11.02 18.68 0.37
N ALA A 24 -10.67 18.62 1.66
CA ALA A 24 -10.10 19.75 2.40
C ALA A 24 -8.62 20.02 2.07
N GLY A 25 -7.94 19.12 1.34
CA GLY A 25 -6.51 19.20 1.05
C GLY A 25 -5.61 19.01 2.27
N ASP A 26 -6.12 18.45 3.37
CA ASP A 26 -5.35 18.20 4.59
C ASP A 26 -4.66 16.84 4.52
N TRP A 27 -3.56 16.81 3.77
CA TRP A 27 -2.79 15.59 3.51
C TRP A 27 -2.19 14.97 4.77
N ALA A 28 -1.85 15.78 5.77
CA ALA A 28 -1.31 15.28 7.03
C ALA A 28 -2.36 14.43 7.78
N SER A 29 -3.60 14.91 7.83
CA SER A 29 -4.73 14.18 8.42
C SER A 29 -5.08 12.93 7.62
N VAL A 30 -5.04 12.99 6.28
CA VAL A 30 -5.23 11.81 5.42
C VAL A 30 -4.20 10.72 5.74
N ILE A 31 -2.91 11.07 5.83
CA ILE A 31 -1.84 10.10 6.11
C ILE A 31 -2.02 9.50 7.51
N ARG A 32 -2.32 10.33 8.51
CA ARG A 32 -2.56 9.90 9.90
C ARG A 32 -3.68 8.85 9.98
N LEU A 33 -4.75 9.02 9.19
CA LEU A 33 -5.88 8.11 9.19
C LEU A 33 -5.67 6.88 8.30
N LEU A 34 -4.96 7.04 7.18
CA LEU A 34 -4.75 5.98 6.21
C LEU A 34 -3.78 4.91 6.72
N LEU A 35 -2.71 5.31 7.43
CA LEU A 35 -1.66 4.38 7.86
C LEU A 35 -2.17 3.22 8.75
N PRO A 36 -3.00 3.45 9.79
CA PRO A 36 -3.54 2.36 10.61
C PRO A 36 -4.53 1.46 9.85
N VAL A 37 -5.24 2.01 8.87
CA VAL A 37 -6.31 1.33 8.12
C VAL A 37 -5.77 0.54 6.93
N ALA A 38 -4.65 0.95 6.35
CA ALA A 38 -4.04 0.35 5.17
C ALA A 38 -3.81 -1.18 5.27
N PRO A 39 -3.27 -1.75 6.38
CA PRO A 39 -3.12 -3.20 6.51
C PRO A 39 -4.44 -3.95 6.38
N SER A 40 -5.49 -3.44 7.04
CA SER A 40 -6.82 -4.07 7.02
C SER A 40 -7.43 -4.00 5.62
N VAL A 41 -7.37 -2.85 4.97
CA VAL A 41 -7.93 -2.67 3.62
C VAL A 41 -7.23 -3.58 2.60
N LEU A 42 -5.91 -3.70 2.70
CA LEU A 42 -5.16 -4.62 1.84
C LEU A 42 -5.49 -6.08 2.13
N ALA A 43 -5.61 -6.48 3.40
CA ALA A 43 -5.96 -7.84 3.81
C ALA A 43 -7.36 -8.26 3.32
N HIS A 44 -8.30 -7.33 3.25
CA HIS A 44 -9.64 -7.55 2.67
C HIS A 44 -9.65 -7.54 1.13
N GLY A 45 -8.49 -7.48 0.48
CA GLY A 45 -8.36 -7.50 -0.98
C GLY A 45 -8.79 -6.20 -1.66
N ARG A 46 -9.08 -5.13 -0.91
CA ARG A 46 -9.50 -3.81 -1.42
C ARG A 46 -8.30 -2.96 -1.85
N TRP A 47 -7.33 -3.56 -2.53
CA TRP A 47 -6.08 -2.91 -2.92
C TRP A 47 -6.30 -1.76 -3.91
N GLN A 48 -7.36 -1.79 -4.73
CA GLN A 48 -7.71 -0.68 -5.63
C GLN A 48 -8.14 0.56 -4.85
N THR A 49 -8.93 0.39 -3.79
CA THR A 49 -9.36 1.48 -2.90
C THR A 49 -8.15 2.10 -2.21
N LEU A 50 -7.28 1.28 -1.62
CA LEU A 50 -6.06 1.76 -1.00
C LEU A 50 -5.14 2.48 -2.01
N ASN A 51 -4.99 1.93 -3.21
CA ASN A 51 -4.21 2.57 -4.27
C ASN A 51 -4.80 3.93 -4.66
N HIS A 52 -6.13 4.03 -4.79
CA HIS A 52 -6.81 5.27 -5.12
C HIS A 52 -6.50 6.36 -4.07
N TRP A 53 -6.65 6.04 -2.78
CA TRP A 53 -6.34 6.97 -1.70
C TRP A 53 -4.87 7.38 -1.63
N ILE A 54 -3.94 6.49 -1.98
CA ILE A 54 -2.52 6.83 -2.02
C ILE A 54 -2.20 7.71 -3.24
N THR A 55 -2.81 7.42 -4.40
CA THR A 55 -2.57 8.19 -5.63
C THR A 55 -3.22 9.57 -5.64
N SER A 56 -4.20 9.83 -4.75
CA SER A 56 -4.76 11.17 -4.57
C SER A 56 -3.84 12.08 -3.74
N LEU A 57 -2.88 11.51 -3.01
CA LEU A 57 -1.88 12.28 -2.27
C LEU A 57 -0.84 12.92 -3.21
N PRO A 58 -0.27 14.08 -2.84
CA PRO A 58 0.85 14.66 -3.55
C PRO A 58 2.03 13.67 -3.57
N ARG A 59 2.68 13.53 -4.74
CA ARG A 59 3.82 12.61 -4.92
C ARG A 59 4.90 12.79 -3.86
N GLN A 60 5.21 14.04 -3.52
CA GLN A 60 6.20 14.37 -2.50
C GLN A 60 5.85 13.80 -1.11
N ALA A 61 4.56 13.81 -0.74
CA ALA A 61 4.11 13.27 0.56
C ALA A 61 4.26 11.75 0.63
N VAL A 62 4.05 11.06 -0.50
CA VAL A 62 4.25 9.61 -0.62
C VAL A 62 5.74 9.25 -0.56
N GLU A 63 6.60 10.03 -1.21
CA GLU A 63 8.05 9.77 -1.28
C GLU A 63 8.77 10.00 0.06
N VAL A 64 8.35 10.98 0.85
CA VAL A 64 8.95 11.27 2.17
C VAL A 64 8.43 10.38 3.30
N THR A 65 7.34 9.63 3.06
CA THR A 65 6.72 8.79 4.10
C THR A 65 6.95 7.30 3.75
N PRO A 66 7.90 6.62 4.40
CA PRO A 66 8.33 5.26 4.02
C PRO A 66 7.17 4.26 3.97
N TRP A 67 6.23 4.36 4.92
CA TRP A 67 5.05 3.52 4.97
C TRP A 67 4.08 3.73 3.80
N LEU A 68 3.93 4.96 3.29
CA LEU A 68 3.09 5.19 2.11
C LEU A 68 3.72 4.63 0.85
N ALA A 69 5.04 4.77 0.71
CA ALA A 69 5.79 4.13 -0.37
C ALA A 69 5.63 2.61 -0.32
N PHE A 70 5.74 2.00 0.86
CA PHE A 70 5.49 0.56 1.06
C PHE A 70 4.10 0.14 0.58
N TRP A 71 3.04 0.80 1.06
CA TRP A 71 1.67 0.47 0.64
C TRP A 71 1.44 0.69 -0.85
N CYS A 72 2.04 1.73 -1.43
CA CYS A 72 2.02 1.95 -2.88
C CYS A 72 2.65 0.78 -3.63
N GLY A 73 3.84 0.33 -3.21
CA GLY A 73 4.53 -0.82 -3.79
C GLY A 73 3.73 -2.11 -3.66
N ALA A 74 3.12 -2.36 -2.49
CA ALA A 74 2.27 -3.51 -2.24
C ALA A 74 1.03 -3.52 -3.15
N CYS A 75 0.34 -2.38 -3.28
CA CYS A 75 -0.78 -2.22 -4.22
C CYS A 75 -0.35 -2.40 -5.67
N LYS A 76 0.79 -1.81 -6.07
CA LYS A 76 1.30 -1.91 -7.44
C LYS A 76 1.68 -3.34 -7.79
N GLY A 77 2.24 -4.09 -6.85
CA GLY A 77 2.58 -5.50 -7.00
C GLY A 77 1.40 -6.42 -7.36
N GLN A 78 0.17 -6.00 -7.07
CA GLN A 78 -1.05 -6.73 -7.45
C GLN A 78 -1.30 -6.72 -8.97
N THR A 79 -0.81 -5.70 -9.67
CA THR A 79 -1.02 -5.50 -11.12
C THR A 79 0.26 -5.65 -11.92
N ASN A 80 1.37 -5.14 -11.39
CA ASN A 80 2.69 -5.24 -11.97
C ASN A 80 3.70 -5.56 -10.85
N PRO A 81 4.04 -6.86 -10.66
CA PRO A 81 4.98 -7.29 -9.64
C PRO A 81 6.39 -6.69 -9.76
N GLU A 82 6.85 -6.35 -10.97
CA GLU A 82 8.16 -5.72 -11.17
C GLU A 82 8.19 -4.27 -10.70
N ALA A 83 7.18 -3.48 -11.12
CA ALA A 83 7.04 -2.11 -10.65
C ALA A 83 6.81 -2.06 -9.12
N GLY A 84 6.03 -2.99 -8.57
CA GLY A 84 5.84 -3.12 -7.13
C GLY A 84 7.14 -3.37 -6.37
N ARG A 85 7.97 -4.31 -6.84
CA ARG A 85 9.29 -4.59 -6.26
C ARG A 85 10.19 -3.36 -6.21
N THR A 86 10.29 -2.62 -7.31
CA THR A 86 11.12 -1.41 -7.37
C THR A 86 10.71 -0.38 -6.31
N ILE A 87 9.40 -0.21 -6.08
CA ILE A 87 8.88 0.70 -5.06
C ILE A 87 9.13 0.15 -3.64
N LEU A 88 9.00 -1.17 -3.43
CA LEU A 88 9.29 -1.80 -2.14
C LEU A 88 10.78 -1.73 -1.78
N GLU A 89 11.68 -1.84 -2.75
CA GLU A 89 13.12 -1.64 -2.56
C GLU A 89 13.43 -0.19 -2.16
N TYR A 90 12.76 0.78 -2.77
CA TYR A 90 12.84 2.18 -2.35
C TYR A 90 12.35 2.37 -0.91
N ALA A 91 11.20 1.78 -0.56
CA ALA A 91 10.66 1.85 0.79
C ALA A 91 11.60 1.20 1.82
N TYR A 92 12.22 0.06 1.48
CA TYR A 92 13.22 -0.60 2.33
C TYR A 92 14.37 0.34 2.68
N ALA A 93 14.99 0.99 1.70
CA ALA A 93 16.11 1.92 1.94
C ALA A 93 15.69 3.07 2.86
N HIS A 94 14.46 3.58 2.71
CA HIS A 94 13.96 4.65 3.57
C HIS A 94 13.65 4.18 5.00
N PHE A 95 13.23 2.93 5.17
CA PHE A 95 13.11 2.33 6.50
C PHE A 95 14.47 2.01 7.14
N GLU A 96 15.49 1.74 6.34
CA GLU A 96 16.87 1.61 6.81
C GLU A 96 17.38 2.95 7.36
N ASP A 97 17.24 4.03 6.58
CA ASP A 97 17.61 5.38 7.01
C ASP A 97 16.83 5.84 8.25
N ALA A 98 15.55 5.44 8.37
CA ALA A 98 14.70 5.77 9.50
C ALA A 98 14.91 4.84 10.73
N GLY A 99 15.68 3.77 10.61
CA GLY A 99 15.86 2.76 11.67
C GLY A 99 14.62 1.92 11.99
N ASP A 100 13.62 1.89 11.10
CA ASP A 100 12.38 1.12 11.27
C ASP A 100 12.58 -0.34 10.80
N THR A 101 12.97 -1.20 11.73
CA THR A 101 13.23 -2.62 11.44
C THR A 101 11.97 -3.39 10.99
N ILE A 102 10.78 -2.94 11.41
CA ILE A 102 9.53 -3.59 11.02
C ILE A 102 9.25 -3.29 9.55
N GLY A 103 9.36 -2.02 9.16
CA GLY A 103 9.23 -1.60 7.76
C GLY A 103 10.24 -2.27 6.84
N GLN A 104 11.50 -2.40 7.28
CA GLN A 104 12.54 -3.15 6.55
C GLN A 104 12.15 -4.62 6.36
N ALA A 105 11.77 -5.32 7.43
CA ALA A 105 11.40 -6.74 7.38
C ALA A 105 10.18 -6.97 6.48
N MET A 106 9.16 -6.10 6.58
CA MET A 106 7.96 -6.19 5.75
C MET A 106 8.26 -5.93 4.26
N SER A 107 9.11 -4.94 3.96
CA SER A 107 9.51 -4.64 2.58
C SER A 107 10.29 -5.80 1.96
N ALA A 108 11.26 -6.35 2.69
CA ALA A 108 12.03 -7.51 2.25
C ALA A 108 11.13 -8.73 2.02
N ALA A 109 10.21 -9.04 2.95
CA ALA A 109 9.26 -10.13 2.81
C ALA A 109 8.34 -9.95 1.58
N ALA A 110 7.85 -8.72 1.33
CA ALA A 110 7.01 -8.42 0.18
C ALA A 110 7.76 -8.57 -1.17
N VAL A 111 9.04 -8.19 -1.23
CA VAL A 111 9.89 -8.41 -2.41
C VAL A 111 10.08 -9.91 -2.66
N ILE A 112 10.35 -10.70 -1.62
CA ILE A 112 10.49 -12.16 -1.73
C ILE A 112 9.16 -12.80 -2.19
N ASP A 113 8.02 -12.44 -1.58
CA ASP A 113 6.70 -12.96 -1.96
C ASP A 113 6.35 -12.63 -3.42
N SER A 114 6.76 -11.46 -3.91
CA SER A 114 6.56 -11.08 -5.32
C SER A 114 7.16 -12.11 -6.28
N TYR A 115 8.34 -12.68 -5.99
CA TYR A 115 8.93 -13.72 -6.82
C TYR A 115 8.19 -15.06 -6.67
N CYS A 116 7.81 -15.41 -5.44
CA CYS A 116 7.06 -16.65 -5.17
C CYS A 116 5.70 -16.67 -5.86
N ARG A 117 4.98 -15.55 -5.89
CA ARG A 117 3.66 -15.43 -6.51
C ARG A 117 3.70 -15.65 -8.02
N LEU A 118 4.76 -15.18 -8.69
CA LEU A 118 5.00 -15.39 -10.12
C LEU A 118 5.32 -16.86 -10.47
N GLY A 119 5.89 -17.61 -9.52
CA GLY A 119 6.19 -19.04 -9.68
C GLY A 119 4.96 -19.95 -9.90
N ARG A 120 3.73 -19.46 -9.64
CA ARG A 120 2.50 -20.23 -9.87
C ARG A 120 1.97 -20.18 -11.31
N VAL A 121 2.44 -19.26 -12.15
CA VAL A 121 1.94 -19.11 -13.54
C VAL A 121 2.65 -20.05 -14.52
N HIS A 122 3.88 -20.49 -14.23
CA HIS A 122 4.67 -21.32 -15.16
C HIS A 122 4.51 -22.84 -14.96
N ARG A 123 3.68 -23.30 -14.01
CA ARG A 123 3.42 -24.73 -13.76
C ARG A 123 2.00 -25.16 -14.16
N ARG A 124 1.51 -24.73 -15.32
CA ARG A 124 0.38 -25.35 -16.03
C ARG A 124 0.57 -25.26 -17.55
N ARG A 125 1.48 -26.07 -18.10
CA ARG A 125 1.48 -26.54 -19.49
C ARG A 125 2.67 -27.48 -19.69
N SER A 126 2.49 -28.77 -19.39
CA SER A 126 3.32 -29.87 -19.96
C SER A 126 2.95 -31.27 -19.46
N VAL A 127 1.68 -31.56 -19.20
CA VAL A 127 1.15 -32.94 -19.05
C VAL A 127 -0.33 -32.77 -19.38
N ASP A 128 -0.94 -33.15 -20.51
CA ASP A 128 -0.82 -34.36 -21.32
C ASP A 128 -1.04 -34.04 -22.81
N ARG A 129 -0.12 -34.49 -23.68
CA ARG A 129 -0.40 -34.81 -25.10
C ARG A 129 0.76 -35.61 -25.66
N CYS A 130 0.63 -36.93 -25.64
CA CYS A 130 1.28 -37.86 -26.58
C CYS A 130 0.68 -39.25 -26.39
N PRO A 131 0.71 -40.10 -27.43
CA PRO A 131 -0.11 -40.06 -28.64
C PRO A 131 -1.26 -41.08 -28.61
#